data_AF-A0A1Q7P255-F1
#
_entry.id   AF-A0A1Q7P255-F1
#
_cell.length_a   1.000
_cell.length_b   1.000
_cell.length_c   1.000
_cell.angle_alpha   90.00
_cell.angle_beta   90.00
_cell.angle_gamma   90.00
#
_symmetry.space_group_name_H-M   'P 1'
#
loop_
_entity.id
_entity.type
_entity.pdbx_description
1 polymer ?
#
loop_
_entity_poly.entity_id
_entity_poly.type
_entity_poly.pdbx_seq_one_letter_code
_entity_poly.pdbx_strand_id
1 'polypeptide(L)'
;MAGSAIIFAGFVIGGITASEYSQYMVQASQFGDCYDYSTGSTSPVKCDTKFQEEYLYLALSVGIIAIGAFVIIKGIRGRWDQDVKSDEMLGPKHG
;
A
#
# COMPACT_ATOMS: atom_id res chain seq x y z
N MET A 1 5.26 6.43 -16.55
CA MET A 1 5.60 5.87 -15.23
C MET A 1 4.57 6.23 -14.14
N ALA A 2 3.34 6.61 -14.50
CA ALA A 2 2.30 6.94 -13.52
C ALA A 2 1.70 5.67 -12.89
N GLY A 3 1.55 4.59 -13.67
CA GLY A 3 0.97 3.34 -13.18
C GLY A 3 1.87 2.65 -12.14
N SER A 4 3.17 2.59 -12.41
CA SER A 4 4.16 2.04 -11.47
C SER A 4 4.24 2.85 -10.18
N ALA A 5 4.21 4.18 -10.24
CA ALA A 5 4.20 5.05 -9.06
C ALA A 5 2.97 4.81 -8.17
N ILE A 6 1.80 4.62 -8.78
CA ILE A 6 0.55 4.32 -8.05
C ILE A 6 0.64 2.96 -7.34
N ILE A 7 1.13 1.92 -8.03
CA ILE A 7 1.31 0.59 -7.42
C ILE A 7 2.29 0.66 -6.25
N PHE A 8 3.42 1.36 -6.43
CA PHE A 8 4.40 1.54 -5.36
C PHE A 8 3.78 2.22 -4.13
N ALA A 9 3.02 3.30 -4.32
CA ALA A 9 2.32 3.96 -3.22
C ALA A 9 1.34 3.00 -2.50
N GLY A 10 0.63 2.16 -3.24
CA GLY A 10 -0.24 1.14 -2.67
C GLY A 10 0.51 0.15 -1.77
N PHE A 11 1.68 -0.33 -2.19
CA PHE A 11 2.53 -1.21 -1.37
C PHE A 11 3.10 -0.52 -0.13
N VAL A 12 3.51 0.75 -0.24
CA VAL A 12 4.01 1.52 0.92
C VAL A 12 2.93 1.63 1.99
N ILE A 13 1.71 2.01 1.61
CA ILE A 13 0.58 2.12 2.55
C ILE A 13 0.30 0.74 3.19
N GLY A 14 0.19 -0.30 2.37
CA GLY A 14 -0.08 -1.66 2.86
C GLY A 14 0.99 -2.18 3.81
N GLY A 15 2.28 -1.84 3.58
CA GLY A 15 3.37 -2.23 4.46
C GLY A 15 3.31 -1.58 5.84
N ILE A 16 2.98 -0.29 5.90
CA ILE A 16 2.82 0.44 7.17
C ILE A 16 1.64 -0.16 7.96
N THR A 17 0.48 -0.29 7.33
CA THR A 17 -0.73 -0.90 7.93
C THR A 17 -0.48 -2.33 8.41
N ALA A 18 0.25 -3.15 7.64
CA ALA A 18 0.56 -4.53 8.05
C ALA A 18 1.41 -4.58 9.32
N SER A 19 2.33 -3.61 9.50
CA SER A 19 3.15 -3.53 10.70
C SER A 19 2.32 -3.17 11.94
N GLU A 20 1.38 -2.21 11.81
CA GLU A 20 0.47 -1.79 12.88
C GLU A 20 -0.50 -2.91 13.27
N TYR A 21 -1.12 -3.58 12.29
CA TYR A 21 -1.97 -4.75 12.50
C TYR A 21 -1.27 -5.85 13.30
N SER A 22 0.00 -6.15 12.97
CA SER A 22 0.77 -7.19 13.67
C SER A 22 0.99 -6.87 15.16
N GLN A 23 1.17 -5.59 15.49
CA GLN A 23 1.32 -5.15 16.88
C GLN A 23 0.03 -5.31 17.67
N TYR A 24 -1.11 -4.89 17.12
CA TYR A 24 -2.41 -5.07 17.77
C TYR A 24 -2.79 -6.55 17.90
N MET A 25 -2.46 -7.39 16.92
CA MET A 25 -2.68 -8.85 17.00
C MET A 25 -1.91 -9.48 18.15
N VAL A 26 -0.66 -9.09 18.37
CA VAL A 26 0.14 -9.58 19.50
C VAL A 26 -0.44 -9.10 20.83
N GLN A 27 -0.88 -7.84 20.92
CA GLN A 27 -1.51 -7.30 22.12
C GLN A 27 -2.83 -8.02 22.45
N ALA A 28 -3.71 -8.18 21.46
CA ALA A 28 -4.98 -8.87 21.62
C ALA A 28 -4.80 -10.35 22.00
N SER A 29 -3.84 -11.05 21.39
CA SER A 29 -3.63 -12.48 21.65
C SER A 29 -2.92 -12.78 22.97
N GLN A 30 -2.00 -11.92 23.43
CA GLN A 30 -1.25 -12.16 24.67
C GLN A 30 -1.85 -11.50 25.91
N PHE A 31 -2.51 -10.34 25.77
CA PHE A 31 -2.94 -9.54 26.91
C PHE A 31 -4.44 -9.28 26.95
N GLY A 32 -5.18 -9.54 25.85
CA GLY A 32 -6.63 -9.32 25.77
C GLY A 32 -7.06 -7.85 25.68
N ASP A 33 -6.14 -6.92 25.97
CA ASP A 33 -6.35 -5.48 25.93
C ASP A 33 -5.46 -4.84 24.84
N CYS A 34 -6.02 -3.90 24.07
CA CYS A 34 -5.27 -3.08 23.12
C CYS A 34 -5.09 -1.66 23.65
N TYR A 35 -3.91 -1.10 23.43
CA TYR A 35 -3.58 0.26 23.83
C TYR A 35 -3.11 1.08 22.64
N ASP A 36 -3.58 2.33 22.57
CA ASP A 36 -3.06 3.31 21.62
C ASP A 36 -1.91 4.08 22.27
N TYR A 37 -0.76 4.10 21.59
CA TYR A 37 0.46 4.78 22.03
C TYR A 37 0.79 6.01 21.16
N SER A 38 -0.04 6.35 20.17
CA SER A 38 0.26 7.39 19.17
C SER A 38 0.36 8.80 19.74
N THR A 39 -0.33 9.08 20.85
CA THR A 39 -0.42 10.42 21.48
C THR A 39 0.50 10.59 22.69
N GLY A 40 1.32 9.58 23.02
CA GLY A 40 2.17 9.58 24.22
C GLY A 40 1.42 9.33 25.53
N SER A 41 0.09 9.16 25.49
CA SER A 41 -0.74 8.72 26.62
C SER A 41 -1.37 7.37 26.32
N THR A 42 -1.23 6.41 27.24
CA THR A 42 -1.83 5.07 27.12
C THR A 42 -3.33 5.15 27.29
N SER A 43 -4.06 5.05 26.18
CA SER A 43 -5.53 4.97 26.19
C SER A 43 -5.98 3.55 25.82
N PRO A 44 -6.77 2.88 26.67
CA PRO A 44 -7.33 1.57 26.33
C PRO A 44 -8.31 1.73 25.18
N VAL A 45 -8.15 0.91 24.15
CA VAL A 45 -9.00 0.90 22.95
C VAL A 45 -9.54 -0.50 22.71
N LYS A 46 -10.72 -0.60 22.08
CA LYS A 46 -11.26 -1.89 21.66
C LYS A 46 -10.42 -2.43 20.51
N CYS A 47 -9.87 -3.64 20.67
CA CYS A 47 -9.09 -4.28 19.62
C CYS A 47 -9.89 -4.43 18.32
N ASP A 48 -11.18 -4.80 18.41
CA ASP A 48 -12.05 -4.97 17.24
C ASP A 48 -12.16 -3.71 16.39
N THR A 49 -12.28 -2.53 17.02
CA THR A 49 -12.38 -1.27 16.27
C THR A 49 -11.09 -0.93 15.56
N LYS A 50 -9.93 -1.20 16.18
CA LYS A 50 -8.63 -0.99 15.55
C LYS A 50 -8.39 -1.97 14.41
N PHE A 51 -8.70 -3.26 14.59
CA PHE A 51 -8.60 -4.23 13.50
C PHE A 51 -9.49 -3.88 12.31
N GLN A 52 -10.69 -3.35 12.55
CA GLN A 52 -11.57 -2.91 11.48
C GLN A 52 -10.99 -1.72 10.71
N GLU A 53 -10.36 -0.75 11.41
CA GLU A 53 -9.64 0.36 10.77
C GLU A 53 -8.47 -0.15 9.93
N GLU A 54 -7.63 -1.05 10.45
CA GLU A 54 -6.52 -1.65 9.70
C GLU A 54 -7.01 -2.39 8.44
N TYR A 55 -8.14 -3.11 8.54
CA TYR A 55 -8.74 -3.80 7.39
C TYR A 55 -9.20 -2.81 6.30
N LEU A 56 -9.73 -1.64 6.69
CA LEU A 56 -10.08 -0.59 5.74
C LEU A 56 -8.85 -0.02 5.03
N TYR A 57 -7.75 0.19 5.75
CA TYR A 57 -6.49 0.63 5.14
C TYR A 57 -5.89 -0.44 4.21
N LEU A 58 -5.99 -1.72 4.58
CA LEU A 58 -5.60 -2.81 3.70
C LEU A 58 -6.45 -2.84 2.43
N ALA A 59 -7.77 -2.70 2.55
CA ALA A 59 -8.68 -2.62 1.42
C ALA A 59 -8.37 -1.42 0.51
N LEU A 60 -8.02 -0.27 1.11
CA LEU A 60 -7.56 0.92 0.40
C LEU A 60 -6.26 0.63 -0.37
N SER A 61 -5.27 0.01 0.26
CA SER A 61 -4.00 -0.38 -0.38
C SER A 61 -4.26 -1.28 -1.60
N VAL A 62 -5.10 -2.31 -1.44
CA VAL A 62 -5.50 -3.21 -2.55
C VAL A 62 -6.21 -2.43 -3.66
N GLY A 63 -7.09 -1.50 -3.30
CA GLY A 63 -7.77 -0.62 -4.26
C GLY A 63 -6.80 0.24 -5.08
N ILE A 64 -5.81 0.84 -4.44
CA ILE A 64 -4.76 1.63 -5.10
C ILE A 64 -3.95 0.76 -6.05
N ILE A 65 -3.55 -0.45 -5.61
CA ILE A 65 -2.80 -1.39 -6.45
C ILE A 65 -3.64 -1.80 -7.67
N ALA A 66 -4.92 -2.08 -7.49
CA ALA A 66 -5.83 -2.42 -8.59
C ALA A 66 -5.99 -1.26 -9.60
N ILE A 67 -6.11 -0.03 -9.11
CA ILE A 67 -6.14 1.17 -9.97
C ILE A 67 -4.82 1.33 -10.73
N GLY A 68 -3.68 1.18 -10.05
CA GLY A 68 -2.36 1.24 -10.69
C GLY A 68 -2.20 0.18 -11.78
N ALA A 69 -2.61 -1.06 -11.50
CA ALA A 69 -2.63 -2.14 -12.49
C ALA A 69 -3.54 -1.82 -13.68
N PHE A 70 -4.74 -1.28 -13.43
CA PHE A 70 -5.66 -0.85 -14.48
C PHE A 70 -5.04 0.25 -15.36
N VAL A 71 -4.35 1.23 -14.74
CA VAL A 71 -3.63 2.30 -15.46
C VAL A 71 -2.51 1.73 -16.32
N ILE A 72 -1.74 0.75 -15.85
CA ILE A 72 -0.71 0.07 -16.64
C ILE A 72 -1.35 -0.65 -17.84
N ILE A 73 -2.38 -1.47 -17.60
CA ILE A 73 -3.08 -2.22 -18.66
C ILE A 73 -3.62 -1.28 -19.74
N LYS A 74 -4.21 -0.15 -19.33
CA LYS A 74 -4.69 0.88 -20.27
C LYS A 74 -3.53 1.64 -20.92
N GLY A 75 -2.45 1.89 -20.19
CA GLY A 75 -1.23 2.54 -20.64
C GLY A 75 -0.52 1.78 -21.76
N ILE A 76 -0.56 0.44 -21.75
CA ILE A 76 -0.06 -0.42 -22.84
C ILE A 76 -0.77 -0.06 -24.17
N ARG A 77 -2.06 0.29 -24.14
CA ARG A 77 -2.81 0.69 -25.35
C ARG A 77 -2.58 2.13 -25.78
N GLY A 78 -2.22 3.02 -24.84
CA GLY A 78 -2.14 4.47 -25.10
C GLY A 78 -0.73 5.08 -25.07
N ARG A 79 0.32 4.30 -24.81
CA ARG A 79 1.72 4.73 -24.55
C ARG A 79 1.97 5.58 -23.30
N TRP A 80 0.96 6.03 -22.56
CA TRP A 80 1.12 6.91 -21.38
C TRP A 80 2.10 6.41 -20.31
N ASP A 81 2.28 5.09 -20.19
CA ASP A 81 3.24 4.50 -19.24
C ASP A 81 4.51 3.95 -19.90
N GLN A 82 4.50 3.77 -21.22
CA GLN A 82 5.61 3.23 -22.02
C GLN A 82 6.31 4.27 -22.90
N ASP A 83 5.95 5.54 -22.79
CA ASP A 83 6.59 6.64 -23.53
C ASP A 83 7.93 6.97 -22.86
N VAL A 84 8.92 6.13 -23.15
CA VAL A 84 10.31 6.33 -22.74
C VAL A 84 10.99 7.15 -23.83
N LYS A 85 11.66 8.20 -23.40
CA LYS A 85 12.46 9.06 -24.27
C LYS A 85 13.49 8.20 -25.01
N SER A 86 13.67 8.41 -26.31
CA SER A 86 14.48 7.54 -27.16
C SER A 86 15.97 7.50 -26.77
N ASP A 87 16.44 8.54 -26.08
CA ASP A 87 17.76 8.66 -25.47
C ASP A 87 17.94 7.82 -24.19
N GLU A 88 16.84 7.45 -23.53
CA GLU A 88 16.79 6.63 -22.31
C GLU A 88 16.51 5.15 -22.60
N MET A 89 16.32 4.78 -23.88
CA MET A 89 16.09 3.39 -24.29
C MET A 89 17.38 2.57 -24.21
N LEU A 90 17.41 1.61 -23.29
CA LEU A 90 18.50 0.65 -23.16
C LEU A 90 18.23 -0.57 -24.07
N GLY A 91 18.95 -0.66 -25.19
CA GLY A 91 18.90 -1.77 -26.14
C GLY A 91 19.87 -1.56 -27.31
N PRO A 92 20.27 -2.62 -28.05
CA PRO A 92 21.15 -2.48 -29.20
C PRO A 92 20.52 -1.53 -30.23
N LYS A 93 21.24 -0.48 -30.63
CA LYS A 93 20.74 0.50 -31.61
C LYS A 93 20.67 -0.04 -33.05
N HIS A 94 21.25 -1.22 -33.29
CA HIS A 94 21.33 -1.85 -34.59
C HIS A 94 21.00 -3.34 -34.48
N GLY A 95 19.92 -3.73 -35.18
CA GLY A 95 19.67 -5.09 -35.66
C GLY A 95 19.67 -5.06 -37.18
#